data_AF-A0AA96KK98-F1
#
_entry.id   AF-A0AA96KK98-F1
#
_cell.length_a   1.000
_cell.length_b   1.000
_cell.length_c   1.000
_cell.angle_alpha   90.00
_cell.angle_beta   90.00
_cell.angle_gamma   90.00
#
_symmetry.space_group_name_H-M   'P 1'
#
loop_
_entity.id
_entity.type
_entity.pdbx_description
1 polymer ?
#
loop_
_entity_poly.entity_id
_entity_poly.type
_entity_poly.pdbx_seq_one_letter_code
_entity_poly.pdbx_strand_id
1 'polypeptide(L)'
;MEIRSLLCACLITIPLTSQAGEIYTWKDENGKVHFGDRQQHKEAQKVEQTETNSSEAVEFRPPLYNTVTTKPAQPVEQNELVEICKKAAEDYRKLSSSEFKEGVRHVLVLETDDGKMLTRREQNRLAEEFRKRHNAMGCDIKQAEKLKL
;
A
#
# COMPACT_ATOMS: atom_id res chain seq x y z
N MET A 1 -36.25 -46.90 27.44
CA MET A 1 -35.07 -47.15 26.59
C MET A 1 -34.98 -46.01 25.59
N GLU A 2 -34.09 -45.07 25.90
CA GLU A 2 -34.11 -43.68 25.48
C GLU A 2 -33.60 -43.49 24.05
N ILE A 3 -34.50 -43.22 23.10
CA ILE A 3 -34.18 -42.82 21.70
C ILE A 3 -33.44 -41.47 21.65
N ARG A 4 -33.40 -40.73 22.77
CA ARG A 4 -32.65 -39.47 22.93
C ARG A 4 -31.13 -39.65 22.92
N SER A 5 -30.60 -40.82 23.29
CA SER A 5 -29.15 -41.06 23.34
C SER A 5 -28.50 -41.36 21.99
N LEU A 6 -29.28 -41.63 20.93
CA LEU A 6 -28.75 -41.97 19.61
C LEU A 6 -28.49 -40.74 18.71
N LEU A 7 -29.19 -39.63 18.94
CA LEU A 7 -29.03 -38.40 18.14
C LEU A 7 -27.77 -37.59 18.52
N CYS A 8 -27.24 -37.76 19.72
CA CYS A 8 -26.01 -37.07 20.15
C CYS A 8 -24.71 -37.74 19.67
N ALA A 9 -24.75 -38.99 19.22
CA ALA A 9 -23.55 -39.74 18.84
C ALA A 9 -23.09 -39.50 17.39
N CYS A 10 -23.95 -38.99 16.50
CA CYS A 10 -23.63 -38.81 15.09
C CYS A 10 -23.00 -37.44 14.73
N LEU A 11 -22.84 -36.53 15.69
CA LEU A 11 -22.35 -35.17 15.44
C LEU A 11 -20.83 -34.98 15.67
N ILE A 12 -20.09 -36.05 15.99
CA ILE A 12 -18.69 -35.93 16.47
C ILE A 12 -17.63 -36.34 15.42
N THR A 13 -18.00 -36.81 14.22
CA THR A 13 -17.03 -37.35 13.25
C THR A 13 -16.88 -36.53 11.96
N ILE A 14 -16.85 -35.20 12.04
CA ILE A 14 -16.36 -34.38 10.92
C ILE A 14 -14.92 -33.94 11.25
N PRO A 15 -13.88 -34.63 10.73
CA PRO A 15 -12.54 -34.08 10.78
C PRO A 15 -12.48 -32.86 9.86
N LEU A 16 -12.39 -31.66 10.44
CA LEU A 16 -11.95 -30.45 9.73
C LEU A 16 -10.48 -30.62 9.36
N THR A 17 -10.20 -31.25 8.21
CA THR A 17 -8.87 -31.16 7.59
C THR A 17 -8.74 -29.80 6.92
N SER A 18 -8.40 -28.77 7.71
CA SER A 18 -7.94 -27.49 7.17
C SER A 18 -6.59 -27.72 6.51
N GLN A 19 -6.57 -27.96 5.20
CA GLN A 19 -5.33 -27.89 4.43
C GLN A 19 -4.93 -26.42 4.35
N ALA A 20 -3.86 -26.05 5.06
CA ALA A 20 -3.17 -24.79 4.82
C ALA A 20 -2.65 -24.82 3.37
N GLY A 21 -3.27 -24.03 2.50
CA GLY A 21 -2.90 -23.98 1.08
C GLY A 21 -1.44 -23.57 0.92
N GLU A 22 -0.67 -24.38 0.21
CA GLU A 22 0.72 -24.03 -0.13
C GLU A 22 0.70 -22.91 -1.18
N ILE A 23 1.34 -21.79 -0.88
CA ILE A 23 1.44 -20.66 -1.81
C ILE A 23 2.79 -20.74 -2.51
N TYR A 24 2.78 -20.61 -3.84
CA TYR A 24 3.97 -20.60 -4.69
C TYR A 24 4.18 -19.22 -5.29
N THR A 25 5.43 -18.78 -5.42
CA THR A 25 5.81 -17.51 -6.06
C THR A 25 6.70 -17.77 -7.27
N TRP A 26 6.50 -17.02 -8.36
CA TRP A 26 7.39 -17.03 -9.52
C TRP A 26 7.52 -15.62 -10.12
N LYS A 27 8.55 -15.42 -10.95
CA LYS A 27 8.73 -14.20 -11.75
C LYS A 27 8.43 -14.52 -13.21
N ASP A 28 7.74 -13.61 -13.90
CA ASP A 28 7.55 -13.69 -15.34
C ASP A 28 8.73 -13.08 -16.12
N GLU A 29 8.69 -13.17 -17.45
CA GLU A 29 9.72 -12.65 -18.37
C GLU A 29 9.94 -11.13 -18.24
N ASN A 30 8.94 -10.41 -17.73
CA ASN A 30 9.00 -8.97 -17.50
C ASN A 30 9.47 -8.62 -16.07
N GLY A 31 9.84 -9.64 -15.28
CA GLY A 31 10.30 -9.49 -13.90
C GLY A 31 9.20 -9.25 -12.87
N LYS A 32 7.92 -9.37 -13.24
CA LYS A 32 6.78 -9.22 -12.32
C LYS A 32 6.59 -10.50 -11.50
N VAL A 33 6.38 -10.32 -10.20
CA VAL A 33 6.17 -11.42 -9.24
C VAL A 33 4.68 -11.79 -9.20
N HIS A 34 4.40 -13.09 -9.28
CA HIS A 34 3.05 -13.66 -9.20
C HIS A 34 2.98 -14.73 -8.10
N PHE A 35 1.78 -14.94 -7.55
CA PHE A 35 1.50 -15.91 -6.49
C PHE A 35 0.35 -16.84 -6.90
N GLY A 36 0.40 -18.11 -6.48
CA GLY A 36 -0.68 -19.05 -6.75
C GLY A 36 -0.62 -20.31 -5.88
N ASP A 37 -1.77 -20.99 -5.78
CA ASP A 37 -1.97 -22.13 -4.87
C ASP A 37 -1.48 -23.47 -5.46
N ARG A 38 -0.88 -23.44 -6.66
CA ARG A 38 -0.34 -24.61 -7.36
C ARG A 38 0.99 -24.25 -8.00
N GLN A 39 1.91 -25.20 -8.02
CA GLN A 39 3.18 -25.07 -8.72
C GLN A 39 2.97 -25.15 -10.24
N GLN A 40 2.56 -24.03 -10.85
CA GLN A 40 2.30 -23.96 -12.29
C GLN A 40 3.59 -23.76 -13.10
N HIS A 41 4.64 -23.21 -12.48
CA HIS A 41 5.91 -22.89 -13.14
C HIS A 41 7.06 -23.71 -12.53
N LYS A 42 7.99 -24.16 -13.38
CA LYS A 42 9.18 -24.91 -12.94
C LYS A 42 10.07 -24.10 -12.00
N GLU A 43 10.06 -22.78 -12.17
CA GLU A 43 10.81 -21.82 -11.34
C GLU A 43 10.04 -21.36 -10.10
N ALA A 44 8.82 -21.85 -9.89
CA ALA A 44 8.02 -21.45 -8.75
C ALA A 44 8.63 -22.00 -7.45
N GLN A 45 8.81 -21.10 -6.49
CA GLN A 45 9.33 -21.40 -5.16
C GLN A 45 8.18 -21.44 -4.16
N LYS A 46 8.18 -22.42 -3.27
CA LYS A 46 7.20 -22.51 -2.18
C LYS A 46 7.47 -21.39 -1.17
N VAL A 47 6.42 -20.65 -0.84
CA VAL A 47 6.47 -19.60 0.18
C VAL A 47 6.20 -20.27 1.53
N GLU A 48 7.19 -20.24 2.42
CA GLU A 48 6.96 -20.57 3.83
C GLU A 48 6.12 -19.44 4.47
N GLN A 49 4.91 -19.78 4.88
CA GLN A 49 4.09 -18.86 5.67
C GLN A 49 4.71 -18.79 7.08
N THR A 50 5.41 -17.71 7.38
CA THR A 50 5.78 -17.40 8.76
C THR A 50 4.53 -17.03 9.55
N GLU A 51 4.53 -17.34 10.85
CA GLU A 51 3.40 -17.04 11.72
C GLU A 51 2.98 -15.58 11.58
N THR A 52 1.70 -15.38 11.28
CA THR A 52 1.08 -14.05 11.19
C THR A 52 1.26 -13.37 12.54
N ASN A 53 1.93 -12.21 12.58
CA ASN A 53 2.20 -11.42 13.79
C ASN A 53 1.09 -11.58 14.86
N SER A 54 1.29 -12.48 15.82
CA SER A 54 0.52 -12.45 17.05
C SER A 54 1.03 -11.22 17.79
N SER A 55 0.18 -10.22 17.93
CA SER A 55 0.49 -9.07 18.79
C SER A 55 0.55 -9.55 20.24
N GLU A 56 1.68 -10.11 20.65
CA GLU A 56 2.03 -10.16 22.06
C GLU A 56 2.16 -8.70 22.51
N ALA A 57 1.40 -8.32 23.53
CA ALA A 57 1.52 -7.01 24.13
C ALA A 57 2.95 -6.91 24.71
N VAL A 58 3.84 -6.24 23.98
CA VAL A 58 5.18 -5.96 24.46
C VAL A 58 5.04 -5.03 25.66
N GLU A 59 5.34 -5.57 26.84
CA GLU A 59 5.42 -4.77 28.06
C GLU A 59 6.54 -3.73 27.87
N PHE A 60 6.16 -2.46 27.77
CA PHE A 60 7.11 -1.38 27.52
C PHE A 60 8.04 -1.21 28.73
N ARG A 61 9.25 -1.77 28.63
CA ARG A 61 10.36 -1.41 29.51
C ARG A 61 11.11 -0.24 28.85
N PRO A 62 11.11 0.96 29.43
CA PRO A 62 11.89 2.05 28.88
C PRO A 62 13.37 1.65 28.91
N PRO A 63 14.09 1.70 27.76
CA PRO A 63 15.49 1.35 27.75
C PRO A 63 16.28 2.43 28.51
N LEU A 64 17.10 1.98 29.47
CA LEU A 64 18.21 2.78 29.95
C LEU A 64 19.10 3.09 28.75
N TYR A 65 19.28 4.38 28.47
CA TYR A 65 20.05 4.88 27.35
C TYR A 65 21.49 4.36 27.45
N ASN A 66 21.82 3.36 26.65
CA ASN A 66 23.21 3.14 26.28
C ASN A 66 23.40 3.89 24.97
N THR A 67 24.26 4.91 25.02
CA THR A 67 24.71 5.68 23.86
C THR A 67 25.15 4.72 22.76
N VAL A 68 24.27 4.53 21.77
CA VAL A 68 24.60 3.83 20.53
C VAL A 68 25.52 4.76 19.76
N THR A 69 26.77 4.34 19.62
CA THR A 69 27.72 4.91 18.69
C THR A 69 27.09 4.83 17.30
N THR A 70 26.65 5.98 16.79
CA THR A 70 26.09 6.15 15.47
C THR A 70 27.14 5.73 14.45
N LYS A 71 26.93 4.57 13.82
CA LYS A 71 27.56 4.24 12.55
C LYS A 71 27.11 5.33 11.56
N PRO A 72 28.03 6.10 10.95
CA PRO A 72 27.62 7.21 10.10
C PRO A 72 26.79 6.69 8.91
N ALA A 73 25.56 7.17 8.83
CA ALA A 73 24.68 6.96 7.69
C ALA A 73 25.35 7.54 6.44
N GLN A 74 25.39 6.75 5.38
CA GLN A 74 25.95 7.17 4.11
C GLN A 74 25.03 8.24 3.46
N PRO A 75 25.58 9.29 2.82
CA PRO A 75 24.85 10.50 2.44
C PRO A 75 24.15 10.40 1.06
N VAL A 76 23.41 9.32 0.80
CA VAL A 76 22.79 9.05 -0.52
C VAL A 76 21.26 9.28 -0.51
N GLU A 77 20.62 9.27 0.66
CA GLU A 77 19.15 9.26 0.82
C GLU A 77 18.49 10.65 0.65
N GLN A 78 19.19 11.75 0.98
CA GLN A 78 18.64 13.10 0.87
C GLN A 78 18.36 13.55 -0.57
N ASN A 79 19.20 13.15 -1.54
CA ASN A 79 19.03 13.61 -2.92
C ASN A 79 17.81 12.98 -3.59
N GLU A 80 17.49 11.72 -3.26
CA GLU A 80 16.31 11.05 -3.80
C GLU A 80 15.02 11.66 -3.27
N LEU A 81 14.96 11.94 -1.96
CA LEU A 81 13.79 12.60 -1.35
C LEU A 81 13.54 14.00 -1.94
N VAL A 82 14.61 14.76 -2.21
CA VAL A 82 14.50 16.09 -2.85
C VAL A 82 13.86 15.98 -4.24
N GLU A 83 14.30 15.03 -5.07
CA GLU A 83 13.72 14.83 -6.40
C GLU A 83 12.27 14.34 -6.33
N ILE A 84 11.94 13.45 -5.39
CA ILE A 84 10.56 13.01 -5.13
C ILE A 84 9.68 14.21 -4.77
N CYS A 85 10.11 15.05 -3.83
CA CYS A 85 9.32 16.20 -3.39
C CYS A 85 9.16 17.25 -4.49
N LYS A 86 10.20 17.47 -5.31
CA LYS A 86 10.13 18.35 -6.48
C LYS A 86 9.10 17.86 -7.49
N LYS A 87 9.16 16.58 -7.86
CA LYS A 87 8.19 15.96 -8.77
C LYS A 87 6.77 16.00 -8.20
N ALA A 88 6.61 15.70 -6.92
CA ALA A 88 5.31 15.74 -6.25
C ALA A 88 4.73 17.16 -6.25
N ALA A 89 5.54 18.20 -6.04
CA ALA A 89 5.09 19.58 -6.14
C ALA A 89 4.61 19.94 -7.56
N GLU A 90 5.32 19.49 -8.59
CA GLU A 90 4.92 19.69 -9.99
C GLU A 90 3.62 18.97 -10.33
N ASP A 91 3.47 17.72 -9.90
CA ASP A 91 2.27 16.93 -10.16
C ASP A 91 1.07 17.48 -9.39
N TYR A 92 1.25 17.90 -8.13
CA TYR A 92 0.23 18.63 -7.38
C TYR A 92 -0.21 19.90 -8.11
N ARG A 93 0.72 20.68 -8.65
CA ARG A 93 0.41 21.89 -9.44
C ARG A 93 -0.43 21.54 -10.67
N LYS A 94 -0.08 20.49 -11.42
CA LYS A 94 -0.85 20.05 -12.60
C LYS A 94 -2.26 19.58 -12.23
N LEU A 95 -2.41 18.83 -11.14
CA LEU A 95 -3.70 18.35 -10.65
C LEU A 95 -4.59 19.49 -10.13
N SER A 96 -4.00 20.45 -9.44
CA SER A 96 -4.71 21.51 -8.71
C SER A 96 -4.86 22.82 -9.47
N SER A 97 -4.27 22.98 -10.66
CA SER A 97 -4.33 24.23 -11.44
C SER A 97 -4.53 24.01 -12.94
N SER A 98 -4.55 25.11 -13.71
CA SER A 98 -4.62 25.10 -15.17
C SER A 98 -3.43 25.87 -15.72
N GLU A 99 -2.86 25.41 -16.83
CA GLU A 99 -1.76 26.08 -17.53
C GLU A 99 -2.30 26.93 -18.68
N PHE A 100 -1.76 28.12 -18.89
CA PHE A 100 -2.01 28.90 -20.09
C PHE A 100 -0.78 28.81 -20.99
N LYS A 101 -0.95 28.28 -22.20
CA LYS A 101 0.11 28.21 -23.22
C LYS A 101 -0.47 28.72 -24.53
N GLU A 102 0.24 29.62 -25.20
CA GLU A 102 -0.15 30.16 -26.51
C GLU A 102 -1.57 30.77 -26.54
N GLY A 103 -2.01 31.37 -25.44
CA GLY A 103 -3.35 31.92 -25.30
C GLY A 103 -4.45 30.88 -25.05
N VAL A 104 -4.11 29.60 -24.99
CA VAL A 104 -5.03 28.48 -24.72
C VAL A 104 -4.87 28.00 -23.28
N ARG A 105 -6.00 27.76 -22.61
CA ARG A 105 -6.04 27.19 -21.26
C ARG A 105 -6.05 25.67 -21.35
N HIS A 106 -4.97 25.04 -20.87
CA HIS A 106 -4.86 23.60 -20.68
C HIS A 106 -5.23 23.22 -19.25
N VAL A 107 -6.10 22.24 -19.12
CA VAL A 107 -6.53 21.69 -17.82
C VAL A 107 -6.32 20.18 -17.86
N LEU A 108 -5.60 19.64 -16.89
CA LEU A 108 -5.53 18.20 -16.69
C LEU A 108 -6.87 17.73 -16.10
N VAL A 109 -7.51 16.77 -16.77
CA VAL A 109 -8.72 16.10 -16.28
C VAL A 109 -8.39 14.63 -16.11
N LEU A 110 -8.65 14.10 -14.92
CA LEU A 110 -8.45 12.68 -14.64
C LEU A 110 -9.65 11.86 -15.10
N GLU A 111 -9.38 10.69 -15.64
CA GLU A 111 -10.35 9.70 -16.06
C GLU A 111 -10.30 8.52 -15.08
N THR A 112 -11.46 7.99 -14.74
CA THR A 112 -11.60 6.77 -13.94
C THR A 112 -11.42 5.53 -14.80
N ASP A 113 -11.22 4.36 -14.18
CA ASP A 113 -11.05 3.10 -14.91
C ASP A 113 -12.26 2.70 -15.78
N ASP A 114 -13.46 3.20 -15.46
CA ASP A 114 -14.69 3.04 -16.25
C ASP A 114 -14.88 4.11 -17.34
N GLY A 115 -13.86 4.94 -17.58
CA GLY A 115 -13.82 5.93 -18.66
C GLY A 115 -14.54 7.25 -18.35
N LYS A 116 -14.93 7.49 -17.09
CA LYS A 116 -15.62 8.72 -16.70
C LYS A 116 -14.62 9.80 -16.31
N MET A 117 -14.87 11.01 -16.78
CA MET A 117 -14.09 12.18 -16.38
C MET A 117 -14.48 12.59 -14.96
N LEU A 118 -13.48 12.75 -14.09
CA LEU A 118 -13.67 13.25 -12.74
C LEU A 118 -14.13 14.71 -12.76
N THR A 119 -15.04 15.04 -11.85
CA THR A 119 -15.41 16.44 -11.65
C THR A 119 -14.23 17.22 -11.09
N ARG A 120 -14.24 18.54 -11.33
CA ARG A 120 -13.19 19.43 -10.78
C ARG A 120 -13.08 19.33 -9.26
N ARG A 121 -14.21 19.12 -8.57
CA ARG A 121 -14.27 19.00 -7.11
C ARG A 121 -13.62 17.70 -6.63
N GLU A 122 -13.91 16.57 -7.27
CA GLU A 122 -13.30 15.28 -6.95
C GLU A 122 -11.79 15.30 -7.20
N GLN A 123 -11.37 15.83 -8.34
CA GLN A 123 -9.95 15.98 -8.65
C GLN A 123 -9.22 16.86 -7.63
N ASN A 124 -9.85 17.95 -7.15
CA ASN A 124 -9.25 18.79 -6.10
C ASN A 124 -9.11 18.04 -4.77
N ARG A 125 -10.06 17.17 -4.42
CA ARG A 125 -9.95 16.32 -3.22
C ARG A 125 -8.80 15.34 -3.34
N LEU A 126 -8.69 14.67 -4.50
CA LEU A 126 -7.58 13.76 -4.78
C LEU A 126 -6.23 14.48 -4.76
N ALA A 127 -6.16 15.71 -5.28
CA ALA A 127 -4.96 16.54 -5.23
C ALA A 127 -4.57 16.87 -3.77
N GLU A 128 -5.54 17.18 -2.90
CA GLU A 128 -5.27 17.41 -1.48
C GLU A 128 -4.84 16.15 -0.73
N GLU A 129 -5.46 15.00 -1.01
CA GLU A 129 -5.02 13.72 -0.43
C GLU A 129 -3.60 13.37 -0.89
N PHE A 130 -3.29 13.59 -2.17
CA PHE A 130 -1.94 13.46 -2.70
C PHE A 130 -0.95 14.36 -1.96
N ARG A 131 -1.27 15.65 -1.78
CA ARG A 131 -0.43 16.61 -1.06
C ARG A 131 -0.18 16.18 0.38
N LYS A 132 -1.23 15.80 1.10
CA LYS A 132 -1.15 15.34 2.49
C LYS A 132 -0.26 14.11 2.63
N ARG A 133 -0.40 13.12 1.74
CA ARG A 133 0.45 11.92 1.72
C ARG A 133 1.93 12.27 1.50
N HIS A 134 2.24 13.15 0.56
CA HIS A 134 3.63 13.55 0.31
C HIS A 134 4.22 14.38 1.45
N ASN A 135 3.43 15.27 2.06
CA ASN A 135 3.90 16.00 3.23
C ASN A 135 4.13 15.08 4.43
N ALA A 136 3.34 14.00 4.58
CA ALA A 136 3.59 12.98 5.59
C ALA A 136 4.90 12.18 5.36
N MET A 137 5.38 12.12 4.12
CA MET A 137 6.67 11.52 3.76
C MET A 137 7.86 12.49 3.89
N GLY A 138 7.64 13.73 4.34
CA GLY A 138 8.70 14.72 4.57
C GLY A 138 8.78 15.85 3.53
N CYS A 139 7.86 15.93 2.57
CA CYS A 139 7.78 17.09 1.67
C CYS A 139 7.10 18.31 2.33
N ASP A 140 7.33 19.51 1.78
CA ASP A 140 6.63 20.74 2.20
C ASP A 140 5.87 21.37 1.02
N ILE A 141 4.86 20.66 0.51
CA ILE A 141 4.01 21.16 -0.56
C ILE A 141 2.89 22.01 0.05
N LYS A 142 2.82 23.29 -0.35
CA LYS A 142 1.77 24.23 0.07
C LYS A 142 0.47 23.96 -0.69
N GLN A 143 -0.66 24.23 -0.03
CA GLN A 143 -1.97 24.16 -0.67
C GLN A 143 -2.14 25.29 -1.69
N ALA A 144 -2.78 24.99 -2.83
CA ALA A 144 -3.10 25.99 -3.83
C ALA A 144 -4.17 26.98 -3.34
N GLU A 145 -3.90 28.28 -3.45
CA GLU A 145 -4.71 29.37 -2.85
C GLU A 145 -6.19 29.38 -3.26
N LYS A 146 -6.52 28.91 -4.47
CA LYS A 146 -7.88 28.97 -5.04
C LYS A 146 -8.53 27.59 -5.18
N LEU A 147 -8.02 26.60 -4.44
CA LEU A 147 -8.53 25.24 -4.51
C LEU A 147 -9.88 25.12 -3.77
N LYS A 148 -10.92 24.64 -4.47
CA LYS A 148 -12.26 24.43 -3.90
C LYS A 148 -12.49 22.93 -3.66
N LEU A 149 -12.88 22.53 -2.43
CA LEU A 149 -13.03 21.13 -2.00
C LEU A 149 -14.49 20.66 -1.87
#